data_AF-A0A5Q0SJS9-F1
#
_entry.id   AF-A0A5Q0SJS9-F1
#
_cell.length_a   1.000
_cell.length_b   1.000
_cell.length_c   1.000
_cell.angle_alpha   90.00
_cell.angle_beta   90.00
_cell.angle_gamma   90.00
#
_symmetry.space_group_name_H-M   'P 1'
#
loop_
_entity.id
_entity.type
_entity.pdbx_description
1 polymer ?
#
loop_
_entity_poly.entity_id
_entity_poly.type
_entity_poly.pdbx_seq_one_letter_code
_entity_poly.pdbx_strand_id
1 'polypeptide(L)'
;MKKKGKSLAELLIDVRIARNKLRNIISRMQNKLDTYNYVFMRNVSSFPHLSKMVAKESELLENVMNNLLTLEVILEILEIKIETIIYIGNIVTSAASVVEAIRLLKDTFHLTPDISVLLDDIYSSFYVNVNLPKEIKINVQEEARKVLADAEKIVEKRKSEAYYQVNT
;
A
#
# COMPACT_ATOMS: atom_id res chain seq x y z
N MET A 1 -4.11 30.89 6.08
CA MET A 1 -3.46 29.84 5.25
C MET A 1 -3.99 28.47 5.68
N LYS A 2 -4.74 27.76 4.81
CA LYS A 2 -5.11 26.35 5.08
C LYS A 2 -3.84 25.51 5.01
N LYS A 3 -3.50 24.75 6.07
CA LYS A 3 -2.39 23.78 6.02
C LYS A 3 -2.64 22.84 4.83
N LYS A 4 -1.71 22.76 3.87
CA LYS A 4 -1.71 21.66 2.89
C LYS A 4 -1.71 20.36 3.70
N GLY A 5 -2.70 19.49 3.44
CA GLY A 5 -2.73 18.17 4.06
C GLY A 5 -1.47 17.38 3.68
N LYS A 6 -1.00 16.52 4.57
CA LYS A 6 0.12 15.61 4.29
C LYS A 6 -0.25 14.63 3.17
N SER A 7 0.72 14.28 2.34
CA SER A 7 0.57 13.23 1.34
C SER A 7 0.45 11.84 2.00
N LEU A 8 -0.08 10.85 1.27
CA LEU A 8 -0.14 9.46 1.76
C LEU A 8 1.25 8.88 2.06
N ALA A 9 2.27 9.26 1.29
CA ALA A 9 3.65 8.85 1.53
C ALA A 9 4.22 9.46 2.83
N GLU A 10 3.95 10.74 3.09
CA GLU A 10 4.34 11.39 4.35
C GLU A 10 3.61 10.77 5.54
N LEU A 11 2.32 10.45 5.38
CA LEU A 11 1.54 9.76 6.41
C LEU A 11 2.10 8.36 6.71
N LEU A 12 2.50 7.60 5.67
CA LEU A 12 3.12 6.29 5.84
C LEU A 12 4.40 6.38 6.68
N ILE A 13 5.24 7.39 6.41
CA ILE A 13 6.46 7.64 7.17
C ILE A 13 6.13 7.97 8.64
N ASP A 14 5.14 8.84 8.88
CA ASP A 14 4.71 9.20 10.24
C ASP A 14 4.23 7.97 11.02
N VAL A 15 3.43 7.09 10.40
CA VAL A 15 2.93 5.85 11.01
C VAL A 15 4.09 4.92 11.37
N ARG A 16 5.05 4.72 10.47
CA ARG A 16 6.26 3.91 10.75
C ARG A 16 7.09 4.47 11.91
N ILE A 17 7.27 5.80 11.96
CA ILE A 17 7.96 6.46 13.07
C ILE A 17 7.19 6.24 14.38
N ALA A 18 5.86 6.37 14.36
CA ALA A 18 5.02 6.14 15.54
C ALA A 18 5.14 4.69 16.04
N ARG A 19 5.10 3.69 15.14
CA ARG A 19 5.30 2.26 15.48
C ARG A 19 6.66 2.03 16.14
N ASN A 20 7.73 2.58 15.57
CA ASN A 20 9.07 2.43 16.16
C ASN A 20 9.18 3.05 17.56
N LYS A 21 8.59 4.24 17.74
CA LYS A 21 8.52 4.87 19.08
C LYS A 21 7.72 4.00 20.06
N LEU A 22 6.61 3.43 19.60
CA LEU A 22 5.75 2.57 20.42
C LEU A 22 6.48 1.28 20.84
N ARG A 23 7.21 0.62 19.93
CA ARG A 23 8.05 -0.55 20.25
C ARG A 23 9.10 -0.24 21.32
N ASN A 24 9.72 0.93 21.26
CA ASN A 24 10.67 1.37 22.29
C ASN A 24 9.99 1.65 23.66
N ILE A 25 8.72 2.07 23.66
CA ILE A 25 7.94 2.22 24.90
C ILE A 25 7.60 0.84 25.47
N ILE A 26 7.09 -0.07 24.64
CA ILE A 26 6.74 -1.44 25.03
C ILE A 26 7.96 -2.15 25.62
N SER A 27 9.12 -2.10 24.96
CA SER A 27 10.35 -2.72 25.46
C SER A 27 10.76 -2.20 26.85
N ARG A 28 10.64 -0.90 27.08
CA ARG A 28 10.92 -0.31 28.42
C ARG A 28 9.92 -0.76 29.47
N MET A 29 8.64 -0.88 29.11
CA MET A 29 7.61 -1.40 30.01
C MET A 29 7.83 -2.88 30.33
N GLN A 30 8.24 -3.69 29.35
CA GLN A 30 8.59 -5.10 29.54
C GLN A 30 9.70 -5.25 30.59
N ASN A 31 10.81 -4.51 30.43
CA ASN A 31 11.92 -4.54 31.39
C ASN A 31 11.48 -4.13 32.80
N LYS A 32 10.57 -3.17 32.90
CA LYS A 32 10.02 -2.71 34.18
C LYS A 32 9.14 -3.79 34.83
N LEU A 33 8.32 -4.47 34.04
CA LEU A 33 7.48 -5.59 34.48
C LEU A 33 8.34 -6.75 34.99
N ASP A 34 9.40 -7.10 34.27
CA ASP A 34 10.35 -8.15 34.68
C ASP A 34 11.01 -7.81 36.02
N THR A 35 11.36 -6.54 36.23
CA THR A 35 11.90 -6.04 37.49
C THR A 35 10.89 -6.19 38.63
N TYR A 36 9.63 -5.85 38.40
CA TYR A 36 8.57 -6.01 39.40
C TYR A 36 8.32 -7.47 39.73
N ASN A 37 8.29 -8.35 38.73
CA ASN A 37 8.14 -9.79 38.95
C ASN A 37 9.31 -10.37 39.75
N TYR A 38 10.54 -9.95 39.47
CA TYR A 38 11.71 -10.32 40.26
C TYR A 38 11.62 -9.86 41.72
N VAL A 39 11.26 -8.60 41.95
CA VAL A 39 11.10 -8.04 43.31
C VAL A 39 9.98 -8.76 44.06
N PHE A 40 8.87 -9.07 43.39
CA PHE A 40 7.77 -9.83 43.97
C PHE A 40 8.25 -11.20 44.46
N MET A 41 8.89 -11.98 43.58
CA MET A 41 9.36 -13.33 43.89
C MET A 41 10.38 -13.35 45.03
N ARG A 42 11.27 -12.37 45.09
CA ARG A 42 12.31 -12.28 46.13
C ARG A 42 11.74 -11.93 47.51
N ASN A 43 10.62 -11.21 47.57
CA ASN A 43 10.10 -10.65 48.81
C ASN A 43 8.80 -11.30 49.31
N VAL A 44 8.21 -12.23 48.56
CA VAL A 44 6.88 -12.80 48.86
C VAL A 44 6.77 -13.41 50.26
N SER A 45 7.84 -14.05 50.74
CA SER A 45 7.87 -14.69 52.05
C SER A 45 8.24 -13.73 53.18
N SER A 46 9.14 -12.78 52.92
CA SER A 46 9.75 -11.92 53.96
C SER A 46 9.04 -10.58 54.13
N PHE A 47 8.42 -10.06 53.08
CA PHE A 47 7.76 -8.75 53.08
C PHE A 47 6.41 -8.80 52.31
N PRO A 48 5.36 -9.41 52.88
CA PRO A 48 4.09 -9.63 52.19
C PRO A 48 3.39 -8.34 51.72
N HIS A 49 3.49 -7.26 52.51
CA HIS A 49 2.91 -5.96 52.14
C HIS A 49 3.59 -5.35 50.91
N LEU A 50 4.92 -5.47 50.80
CA LEU A 50 5.68 -5.01 49.64
C LEU A 50 5.29 -5.84 48.41
N SER A 51 5.25 -7.16 48.53
CA SER A 51 4.86 -8.05 47.42
C SER A 51 3.44 -7.77 46.93
N LYS A 52 2.48 -7.50 47.82
CA LYS A 52 1.12 -7.13 47.42
C LYS A 52 1.07 -5.80 46.64
N MET A 53 1.86 -4.82 47.04
CA MET A 53 1.96 -3.53 46.33
C MET A 53 2.55 -3.72 44.92
N VAL A 54 3.65 -4.48 44.82
CA VAL A 54 4.32 -4.75 43.55
C VAL A 54 3.41 -5.54 42.60
N ALA A 55 2.66 -6.53 43.10
CA ALA A 55 1.70 -7.27 42.29
C ALA A 55 0.62 -6.37 41.65
N LYS A 56 0.10 -5.40 42.42
CA LYS A 56 -0.88 -4.44 41.90
C LYS A 56 -0.28 -3.53 40.83
N GLU A 57 0.95 -3.06 41.02
CA GLU A 57 1.65 -2.24 40.03
C GLU A 57 1.98 -3.04 38.75
N SER A 58 2.33 -4.32 38.87
CA SER A 58 2.50 -5.23 37.73
C SER A 58 1.20 -5.38 36.94
N GLU A 59 0.07 -5.61 37.60
CA GLU A 59 -1.24 -5.76 36.94
C GLU A 59 -1.63 -4.49 36.16
N LEU A 60 -1.43 -3.30 36.75
CA LEU A 60 -1.66 -2.03 36.07
C LEU A 60 -0.76 -1.87 34.85
N LEU A 61 0.51 -2.24 34.97
CA LEU A 61 1.49 -2.15 33.90
C LEU A 61 1.18 -3.13 32.75
N GLU A 62 0.75 -4.35 33.07
CA GLU A 62 0.29 -5.35 32.08
C GLU A 62 -0.92 -4.85 31.29
N ASN A 63 -1.91 -4.26 31.97
CA ASN A 63 -3.08 -3.69 31.30
C ASN A 63 -2.70 -2.56 30.32
N VAL A 64 -1.77 -1.68 30.72
CA VAL A 64 -1.24 -0.65 29.82
C VAL A 64 -0.47 -1.27 28.66
N MET A 65 0.36 -2.28 28.92
CA MET A 65 1.14 -2.99 27.91
C MET A 65 0.24 -3.64 26.85
N ASN A 66 -0.84 -4.30 27.27
CA ASN A 66 -1.82 -4.92 26.38
C ASN A 66 -2.47 -3.89 25.43
N ASN A 67 -2.79 -2.70 25.94
CA ASN A 67 -3.31 -1.61 25.11
C ASN A 67 -2.26 -1.08 24.12
N LEU A 68 -0.99 -0.98 24.52
CA LEU A 68 0.09 -0.55 23.63
C LEU A 68 0.39 -1.59 22.55
N LEU A 69 0.38 -2.88 22.88
CA LEU A 69 0.48 -3.97 21.91
C LEU A 69 -0.67 -3.93 20.92
N THR A 70 -1.90 -3.72 21.40
CA THR A 70 -3.08 -3.56 20.54
C THR A 70 -2.94 -2.36 19.60
N LEU A 71 -2.43 -1.23 20.10
CA LEU A 71 -2.16 -0.06 19.26
C LEU A 71 -1.07 -0.32 18.21
N GLU A 72 -0.04 -1.10 18.54
CA GLU A 72 1.04 -1.46 17.62
C GLU A 72 0.49 -2.26 16.42
N VAL A 73 -0.39 -3.22 16.70
CA VAL A 73 -1.10 -4.00 15.68
C VAL A 73 -2.02 -3.11 14.84
N ILE A 74 -2.76 -2.18 15.45
CA ILE A 74 -3.62 -1.24 14.71
C ILE A 74 -2.79 -0.37 13.77
N LEU A 75 -1.64 0.14 14.22
CA LEU A 75 -0.74 0.94 13.40
C LEU A 75 -0.10 0.13 12.28
N GLU A 76 0.19 -1.16 12.51
CA GLU A 76 0.65 -2.08 11.46
C GLU A 76 -0.40 -2.26 10.36
N ILE A 77 -1.64 -2.52 10.75
CA ILE A 77 -2.75 -2.65 9.81
C ILE A 77 -2.91 -1.35 9.01
N LEU A 78 -2.82 -0.20 9.67
CA LEU A 78 -2.89 1.09 9.00
C LEU A 78 -1.76 1.28 7.98
N GLU A 79 -0.52 0.93 8.34
CA GLU A 79 0.63 0.96 7.44
C GLU A 79 0.37 0.16 6.16
N ILE A 80 -0.05 -1.10 6.31
CA ILE A 80 -0.37 -2.01 5.19
C ILE A 80 -1.47 -1.41 4.31
N LYS A 81 -2.52 -0.82 4.91
CA LYS A 81 -3.61 -0.21 4.15
C LYS A 81 -3.16 1.02 3.37
N ILE A 82 -2.31 1.87 3.94
CA ILE A 82 -1.77 3.04 3.25
C ILE A 82 -0.90 2.61 2.06
N GLU A 83 -0.01 1.64 2.26
CA GLU A 83 0.82 1.06 1.18
C GLU A 83 -0.04 0.47 0.06
N THR A 84 -1.09 -0.26 0.43
CA THR A 84 -2.02 -0.84 -0.53
C THR A 84 -2.71 0.23 -1.36
N ILE A 85 -3.14 1.34 -0.74
CA ILE A 85 -3.77 2.46 -1.46
C ILE A 85 -2.78 3.09 -2.45
N ILE A 86 -1.53 3.31 -2.03
CA ILE A 86 -0.48 3.84 -2.91
C ILE A 86 -0.27 2.90 -4.11
N TYR A 87 -0.19 1.58 -3.86
CA TYR A 87 -0.01 0.59 -4.90
C TYR A 87 -1.21 0.52 -5.87
N ILE A 88 -2.44 0.56 -5.36
CA ILE A 88 -3.65 0.65 -6.18
C ILE A 88 -3.62 1.92 -7.04
N GLY A 89 -3.20 3.06 -6.48
CA GLY A 89 -3.05 4.30 -7.26
C GLY A 89 -2.09 4.13 -8.44
N ASN A 90 -0.98 3.42 -8.25
CA ASN A 90 -0.03 3.10 -9.32
C ASN A 90 -0.64 2.15 -10.37
N ILE A 91 -1.38 1.12 -9.95
CA ILE A 91 -2.08 0.21 -10.86
C ILE A 91 -3.10 0.97 -11.71
N VAL A 92 -3.93 1.80 -11.07
CA VAL A 92 -4.96 2.60 -11.74
C VAL A 92 -4.32 3.54 -12.77
N THR A 93 -3.17 4.14 -12.43
CA THR A 93 -2.39 4.96 -13.37
C THR A 93 -1.87 4.14 -14.55
N SER A 94 -1.31 2.95 -14.30
CA SER A 94 -0.84 2.05 -15.36
C SER A 94 -1.97 1.59 -16.28
N ALA A 95 -3.13 1.24 -15.72
CA ALA A 95 -4.32 0.88 -16.49
C ALA A 95 -4.79 2.02 -17.39
N ALA A 96 -4.75 3.27 -16.90
CA ALA A 96 -5.07 4.44 -17.70
C ALA A 96 -4.14 4.58 -18.93
N SER A 97 -2.84 4.29 -18.78
CA SER A 97 -1.90 4.31 -19.90
C SER A 97 -2.21 3.25 -20.96
N VAL A 98 -2.70 2.06 -20.56
CA VAL A 98 -3.15 1.03 -21.51
C VAL A 98 -4.40 1.48 -22.26
N VAL A 99 -5.36 2.10 -21.57
CA VAL A 99 -6.59 2.60 -22.21
C VAL A 99 -6.30 3.78 -23.15
N GLU A 100 -5.37 4.65 -22.78
CA GLU A 100 -4.90 5.71 -23.66
C GLU A 100 -4.13 5.15 -24.87
N ALA A 101 -3.40 4.04 -24.73
CA ALA A 101 -2.79 3.33 -25.84
C ALA A 101 -3.86 2.78 -26.82
N ILE A 102 -4.97 2.24 -26.30
CA ILE A 102 -6.13 1.83 -27.12
C ILE A 102 -6.66 3.02 -27.92
N ARG A 103 -6.81 4.20 -27.27
CA ARG A 103 -7.25 5.43 -27.94
C ARG A 103 -6.30 5.84 -29.06
N LEU A 104 -4.99 5.77 -28.84
CA LEU A 104 -3.99 6.08 -29.86
C LEU A 104 -4.02 5.07 -31.02
N LEU A 105 -4.25 3.79 -30.74
CA LEU A 105 -4.33 2.76 -31.77
C LEU A 105 -5.57 2.93 -32.66
N LYS A 106 -6.66 3.49 -32.13
CA LYS A 106 -7.89 3.79 -32.89
C LYS A 106 -7.61 4.55 -34.19
N ASP A 107 -6.66 5.48 -34.18
CA ASP A 107 -6.31 6.30 -35.35
C ASP A 107 -5.82 5.45 -36.54
N THR A 108 -5.34 4.24 -36.29
CA THR A 108 -4.94 3.28 -37.34
C THR A 108 -6.12 2.61 -38.03
N PHE A 109 -7.31 2.58 -37.41
CA PHE A 109 -8.52 1.90 -37.89
C PHE A 109 -9.51 2.83 -38.61
N HIS A 110 -9.03 3.90 -39.24
CA HIS A 110 -9.85 4.90 -39.95
C HIS A 110 -10.77 4.31 -41.04
N LEU A 111 -10.43 3.15 -41.60
CA LEU A 111 -11.24 2.45 -42.61
C LEU A 111 -12.20 1.40 -42.02
N THR A 112 -12.21 1.19 -40.71
CA THR A 112 -13.05 0.18 -40.05
C THR A 112 -13.89 0.82 -38.94
N PRO A 113 -15.02 1.46 -39.29
CA PRO A 113 -15.85 2.20 -38.34
C PRO A 113 -16.31 1.36 -37.13
N ASP A 114 -16.65 0.09 -37.35
CA ASP A 114 -17.11 -0.80 -36.26
C ASP A 114 -16.04 -0.99 -35.18
N ILE A 115 -14.77 -1.10 -35.58
CA ILE A 115 -13.64 -1.19 -34.63
C ILE A 115 -13.47 0.15 -33.92
N SER A 116 -13.53 1.25 -34.66
CA SER A 116 -13.38 2.60 -34.10
C SER A 116 -14.40 2.88 -32.97
N VAL A 117 -15.67 2.50 -33.18
CA VAL A 117 -16.75 2.64 -32.18
C VAL A 117 -16.48 1.73 -30.97
N LEU A 118 -16.10 0.47 -31.19
CA LEU A 118 -15.75 -0.46 -30.11
C LEU A 118 -14.65 0.09 -29.21
N LEU A 119 -13.62 0.70 -29.79
CA LEU A 119 -12.50 1.27 -29.03
C LEU A 119 -12.92 2.53 -28.25
N ASP A 120 -13.81 3.36 -28.81
CA ASP A 120 -14.39 4.52 -28.12
C ASP A 120 -15.25 4.10 -26.92
N ASP A 121 -16.01 3.02 -27.06
CA ASP A 121 -16.83 2.47 -25.97
C ASP A 121 -15.96 1.95 -24.82
N ILE A 122 -14.86 1.26 -25.12
CA ILE A 122 -13.87 0.82 -24.12
C ILE A 122 -13.26 2.03 -23.39
N TYR A 123 -12.83 3.03 -24.16
CA TYR A 123 -12.23 4.26 -23.61
C TYR A 123 -13.22 4.97 -22.67
N SER A 124 -14.41 5.27 -23.18
CA SER A 124 -15.46 5.97 -22.45
C SER A 124 -15.87 5.19 -21.19
N SER A 125 -16.09 3.89 -21.30
CA SER A 125 -16.47 3.03 -20.18
C SER A 125 -15.43 3.02 -19.07
N PHE A 126 -14.13 3.01 -19.41
CA PHE A 126 -13.08 3.06 -18.40
C PHE A 126 -13.11 4.36 -17.59
N TYR A 127 -13.16 5.52 -18.24
CA TYR A 127 -13.14 6.81 -17.55
C TYR A 127 -14.45 7.15 -16.82
N VAL A 128 -15.56 6.51 -17.18
CA VAL A 128 -16.81 6.59 -16.41
C VAL A 128 -16.69 5.82 -15.09
N ASN A 129 -16.01 4.67 -15.10
CA ASN A 129 -15.91 3.78 -13.95
C ASN A 129 -14.67 4.00 -13.07
N VAL A 130 -13.65 4.70 -13.59
CA VAL A 130 -12.36 4.90 -12.91
C VAL A 130 -12.09 6.38 -12.69
N ASN A 131 -11.97 6.78 -11.43
CA ASN A 131 -11.75 8.17 -11.06
C ASN A 131 -10.23 8.46 -10.96
N LEU A 132 -9.68 9.12 -11.98
CA LEU A 132 -8.26 9.43 -12.06
C LEU A 132 -7.95 10.84 -11.50
N PRO A 133 -6.92 10.98 -10.66
CA PRO A 133 -6.40 12.29 -10.27
C PRO A 133 -5.99 13.15 -11.48
N LYS A 134 -6.34 14.44 -11.48
CA LYS A 134 -6.12 15.36 -12.62
C LYS A 134 -4.63 15.53 -12.99
N GLU A 135 -3.72 15.49 -12.02
CA GLU A 135 -2.27 15.66 -12.22
C GLU A 135 -1.63 14.51 -13.01
N ILE A 136 -2.28 13.35 -13.05
CA ILE A 136 -1.73 12.12 -13.65
C ILE A 136 -1.84 12.12 -15.18
N LYS A 137 -2.72 12.94 -15.77
CA LYS A 137 -3.02 12.91 -17.21
C LYS A 137 -1.83 13.17 -18.13
N ILE A 138 -0.84 13.96 -17.71
CA ILE A 138 0.31 14.34 -18.57
C ILE A 138 1.27 13.16 -18.75
N ASN A 139 1.54 12.37 -17.70
CA ASN A 139 2.45 11.23 -17.78
C ASN A 139 1.83 10.01 -18.51
N VAL A 140 0.50 9.90 -18.47
CA VAL A 140 -0.25 8.78 -19.07
C VAL A 140 -0.04 8.67 -20.59
N GLN A 141 0.08 9.79 -21.32
CA GLN A 141 0.25 9.77 -22.77
C GLN A 141 1.63 9.29 -23.24
N GLU A 142 2.71 9.64 -22.54
CA GLU A 142 4.04 9.11 -22.85
C GLU A 142 4.11 7.60 -22.60
N GLU A 143 3.51 7.16 -21.49
CA GLU A 143 3.50 5.77 -21.09
C GLU A 143 2.62 4.92 -22.02
N ALA A 144 1.52 5.50 -22.52
CA ALA A 144 0.70 4.87 -23.56
C ALA A 144 1.49 4.56 -24.84
N ARG A 145 2.38 5.46 -25.27
CA ARG A 145 3.25 5.21 -26.44
C ARG A 145 4.23 4.07 -26.21
N LYS A 146 4.78 3.94 -25.00
CA LYS A 146 5.64 2.80 -24.62
C LYS A 146 4.85 1.49 -24.66
N VAL A 147 3.62 1.50 -24.11
CA VAL A 147 2.72 0.33 -24.17
C VAL A 147 2.46 -0.10 -25.61
N LEU A 148 2.19 0.84 -26.53
CA LEU A 148 2.02 0.53 -27.95
C LEU A 148 3.29 -0.06 -28.57
N ALA A 149 4.45 0.55 -28.35
CA ALA A 149 5.71 0.07 -28.88
C ALA A 149 6.04 -1.35 -28.39
N ASP A 150 5.73 -1.67 -27.13
CA ASP A 150 5.93 -3.01 -26.58
C ASP A 150 4.90 -4.02 -27.14
N ALA A 151 3.66 -3.60 -27.36
CA ALA A 151 2.65 -4.42 -28.04
C ALA A 151 3.07 -4.76 -29.48
N GLU A 152 3.61 -3.79 -30.23
CA GLU A 152 4.14 -3.99 -31.58
C GLU A 152 5.29 -5.02 -31.60
N LYS A 153 6.25 -4.91 -30.67
CA LYS A 153 7.34 -5.90 -30.53
C LYS A 153 6.80 -7.30 -30.23
N ILE A 154 5.79 -7.42 -29.37
CA ILE A 154 5.16 -8.71 -29.05
C ILE A 154 4.49 -9.30 -30.29
N VAL A 155 3.82 -8.47 -31.10
CA VAL A 155 3.19 -8.90 -32.36
C VAL A 155 4.25 -9.39 -33.35
N GLU A 156 5.36 -8.66 -33.53
CA GLU A 156 6.45 -9.09 -34.41
C GLU A 156 7.07 -10.41 -33.95
N LYS A 157 7.27 -10.57 -32.64
CA LYS A 157 7.71 -11.85 -32.08
C LYS A 157 6.75 -12.99 -32.42
N ARG A 158 5.44 -12.80 -32.22
CA ARG A 158 4.41 -13.80 -32.54
C ARG A 158 4.38 -14.16 -34.03
N LYS A 159 4.53 -13.17 -34.92
CA LYS A 159 4.60 -13.40 -36.37
C LYS A 159 5.82 -14.26 -36.73
N SER A 160 6.98 -13.96 -36.14
CA SER A 160 8.20 -14.72 -36.37
C SER A 160 8.06 -16.18 -35.90
N GLU A 161 7.52 -16.42 -34.71
CA GLU A 161 7.27 -17.76 -34.16
C GLU A 161 6.27 -18.57 -35.00
N ALA A 162 5.18 -17.94 -35.46
CA ALA A 162 4.21 -18.58 -36.37
C ALA A 162 4.85 -18.97 -37.71
N TYR A 163 5.74 -18.13 -38.26
CA TYR A 163 6.46 -18.42 -39.49
C TYR A 163 7.41 -19.62 -39.37
N TYR A 164 8.04 -19.82 -38.19
CA TYR A 164 8.86 -21.00 -37.92
C TYR A 164 8.04 -22.29 -37.82
N GLN A 165 6.84 -22.25 -37.22
CA GLN A 165 5.97 -23.43 -37.08
C GLN A 165 5.35 -23.93 -38.39
N VAL A 166 5.19 -23.06 -39.39
CA VAL A 166 4.64 -23.45 -40.71
C VAL A 166 5.71 -24.03 -41.64
N ASN A 167 6.99 -23.74 -41.38
CA ASN A 167 8.14 -24.14 -42.20
C ASN A 167 9.05 -25.21 -41.56
N THR A 168 8.60 -25.86 -40.48
CA THR A 168 9.21 -27.06 -39.89
C THR A 168 8.25 -28.23 -39.90
#